data_AF-A0A947AGB9-F1
#
_entry.id   AF-A0A947AGB9-F1
#
_cell.length_a   1.000
_cell.length_b   1.000
_cell.length_c   1.000
_cell.angle_alpha   90.00
_cell.angle_beta   90.00
_cell.angle_gamma   90.00
#
_symmetry.space_group_name_H-M   'P 1'
#
loop_
_entity.id
_entity.type
_entity.pdbx_description
1 polymer ?
#
loop_
_entity_poly.entity_id
_entity_poly.type
_entity_poly.pdbx_seq_one_letter_code
_entity_poly.pdbx_strand_id
1 'polypeptide(L)' 'PLLAPHEKEREGYVPNVVYSCGALIHNNDLVIPYAMSDINSGIAVVEVRELIDCMRAVA' A
#
# COMPACT_ATOMS: atom_id res chain seq x y z
N PRO A 1 8.86 0.48 5.25
CA PRO A 1 8.18 0.24 3.95
C PRO A 1 6.81 0.90 4.01
N LEU A 2 6.29 1.43 2.90
CA LEU A 2 4.96 2.04 2.88
C LEU A 2 3.84 0.99 2.96
N LEU A 3 3.98 -0.11 2.22
CA LEU A 3 3.09 -1.26 2.24
C LEU A 3 3.89 -2.54 2.48
N ALA A 4 3.33 -3.45 3.27
CA ALA A 4 3.86 -4.78 3.54
C ALA A 4 2.71 -5.74 3.88
N PRO A 5 2.79 -7.03 3.52
CA PRO A 5 1.72 -7.99 3.79
C PRO A 5 1.57 -8.29 5.28
N HIS A 6 0.35 -8.13 5.79
CA HIS A 6 -0.05 -8.65 7.10
C HIS A 6 -0.17 -10.18 7.10
N GLU A 7 -0.26 -10.82 8.26
CA GLU A 7 -0.27 -12.30 8.38
C GLU A 7 -1.30 -12.97 7.46
N LYS A 8 -2.51 -12.41 7.38
CA LYS A 8 -3.59 -12.95 6.54
C LYS A 8 -3.40 -12.72 5.05
N GLU A 9 -2.50 -11.82 4.67
CA GLU A 9 -2.27 -11.37 3.30
C GLU A 9 -1.06 -12.08 2.67
N ARG A 10 -0.32 -12.87 3.46
CA ARG A 10 0.88 -13.60 3.01
C ARG A 10 0.58 -14.89 2.26
N GLU A 11 -0.62 -15.42 2.44
CA GLU A 11 -1.08 -16.66 1.81
C GLU A 11 -1.77 -16.36 0.48
N GLY A 12 -1.42 -17.10 -0.57
CA GLY A 12 -2.07 -16.98 -1.88
C GLY A 12 -1.27 -17.61 -3.01
N TYR A 13 -1.60 -17.25 -4.25
CA TYR A 13 -0.96 -17.79 -5.45
C TYR A 13 0.52 -17.41 -5.53
N VAL A 14 0.85 -16.17 -5.19
CA VAL A 14 2.22 -15.71 -4.96
C VAL A 14 2.34 -15.25 -3.52
N PRO A 15 2.96 -16.02 -2.61
CA PRO A 15 3.02 -15.64 -1.21
C PRO A 15 3.87 -14.39 -0.94
N ASN A 16 3.53 -13.67 0.12
CA ASN A 16 4.28 -12.52 0.65
C ASN A 16 4.42 -11.31 -0.28
N VAL A 17 3.56 -11.17 -1.29
CA VAL A 17 3.55 -9.98 -2.14
C VAL A 17 2.34 -9.09 -1.86
N VAL A 18 2.62 -7.78 -1.86
CA VAL A 18 1.60 -6.74 -2.03
C VAL A 18 2.05 -5.85 -3.18
N TYR A 19 1.11 -5.45 -4.03
CA TYR A 19 1.40 -4.57 -5.15
C TYR A 19 0.23 -3.64 -5.44
N SER A 20 0.52 -2.46 -5.95
CA SER A 20 -0.48 -1.49 -6.38
C SER A 20 -0.16 -1.03 -7.79
N CYS A 21 -1.19 -0.85 -8.61
CA CYS A 21 -1.08 -0.33 -9.97
C CYS A 21 -1.38 1.17 -10.06
N GLY A 22 -1.71 1.82 -8.93
CA GLY A 22 -2.06 3.23 -8.89
C GLY A 22 -2.70 3.64 -7.57
N ALA A 23 -2.78 4.96 -7.37
CA ALA A 23 -3.40 5.57 -6.20
C ALA A 23 -4.11 6.88 -6.61
N LEU A 24 -5.02 7.34 -5.77
CA LEU A 24 -5.77 8.59 -5.95
C LEU A 24 -5.60 9.48 -4.73
N ILE A 25 -5.33 10.77 -4.95
CA ILE A 25 -5.40 11.77 -3.88
C ILE A 25 -6.81 12.36 -3.86
N HIS A 26 -7.45 12.33 -2.70
CA HIS A 26 -8.76 12.93 -2.47
C HIS A 26 -8.84 13.50 -1.05
N ASN A 27 -9.23 14.78 -0.92
CA ASN A 27 -9.32 15.47 0.39
C ASN A 27 -8.07 15.34 1.26
N ASN A 28 -6.89 15.45 0.65
CA ASN A 28 -5.58 15.31 1.31
C ASN A 28 -5.21 13.88 1.76
N ASP A 29 -6.04 12.88 1.45
CA ASP A 29 -5.74 11.47 1.67
C ASP A 29 -5.25 10.81 0.37
N LEU A 30 -4.18 10.02 0.47
CA LEU A 30 -3.75 9.10 -0.56
C LEU A 30 -4.49 7.77 -0.39
N VAL A 31 -5.42 7.49 -1.29
CA VAL A 31 -6.18 6.24 -1.35
C VAL A 31 -5.44 5.26 -2.27
N ILE A 32 -5.01 4.13 -1.73
CA ILE A 32 -4.18 3.14 -2.42
C ILE A 32 -4.94 1.81 -2.51
N PRO A 33 -5.59 1.51 -3.64
CA PRO A 33 -5.98 0.15 -3.98
C PRO A 33 -4.72 -0.71 -4.16
N TYR A 34 -4.68 -1.87 -3.52
CA TYR A 34 -3.58 -2.81 -3.65
C TYR A 34 -4.08 -4.25 -3.67
N ALA A 35 -3.32 -5.12 -4.33
CA ALA A 35 -3.54 -6.55 -4.37
C ALA A 35 -2.60 -7.26 -3.40
N MET A 36 -3.03 -8.43 -2.92
CA MET A 36 -2.38 -9.26 -1.91
C MET A 36 -2.29 -10.69 -2.44
N SER A 37 -1.07 -11.22 -2.47
CA SER A 37 -0.76 -12.60 -2.85
C SER A 37 -1.46 -13.12 -4.11
N ASP A 38 -1.68 -12.24 -5.10
CA ASP A 38 -2.33 -12.50 -6.39
C ASP A 38 -3.77 -13.05 -6.32
N ILE A 39 -4.46 -12.91 -5.19
CA ILE A 39 -5.79 -13.50 -5.00
C ILE A 39 -6.85 -12.55 -4.43
N ASN A 40 -6.42 -11.48 -3.75
CA ASN A 40 -7.31 -10.55 -3.07
C ASN A 40 -6.86 -9.10 -3.31
N SER A 41 -7.77 -8.15 -3.08
CA SER A 41 -7.47 -6.73 -3.11
C SER A 41 -8.04 -6.04 -1.88
N GLY A 42 -7.36 -4.98 -1.43
CA GLY A 42 -7.78 -4.10 -0.35
C GLY A 42 -7.52 -2.63 -0.67
N ILE A 43 -7.87 -1.75 0.27
CA ILE A 43 -7.63 -0.31 0.18
C ILE A 43 -6.91 0.13 1.44
N ALA A 44 -5.77 0.79 1.26
CA ALA A 44 -5.09 1.54 2.32
C ALA A 44 -5.33 3.04 2.10
N VAL A 45 -5.42 3.80 3.19
CA VAL A 45 -5.58 5.25 3.16
C VAL A 45 -4.58 5.86 4.14
N VAL A 46 -3.88 6.90 3.70
CA VAL A 46 -2.92 7.65 4.52
C VAL A 46 -2.98 9.13 4.15
N GLU A 47 -2.83 10.01 5.14
CA GLU A 47 -2.77 11.45 4.89
C GLU A 47 -1.47 11.81 4.16
N VAL A 48 -1.56 12.67 3.14
CA VAL A 48 -0.45 12.93 2.20
C VAL A 48 0.72 13.63 2.87
N ARG A 49 0.49 14.57 3.78
CA ARG A 49 1.54 15.30 4.49
C ARG A 49 2.28 14.39 5.46
N GLU A 50 1.56 13.60 6.26
CA GLU A 50 2.13 12.59 7.16
C GLU A 50 3.00 11.60 6.39
N LEU A 51 2.53 11.15 5.22
CA LEU A 51 3.32 10.30 4.34
C LEU A 51 4.62 10.99 3.90
N ILE A 52 4.55 12.22 3.39
CA ILE A 52 5.74 12.94 2.93
C ILE A 52 6.70 13.23 4.09
N ASP A 53 6.18 13.60 5.26
CA ASP A 53 6.98 13.93 6.45
C ASP A 53 7.75 12.71 7.01
N CYS A 54 7.23 11.50 6.80
CA CYS A 54 7.94 10.26 7.17
C CYS A 54 8.87 9.72 6.09
N MET A 55 8.85 10.27 4.87
CA MET A 55 9.78 9.91 3.81
C MET A 55 11.17 10.51 4.08
N ARG A 56 12.21 9.77 3.73
CA ARG A 56 13.59 10.26 3.74
C ARG A 56 14.05 10.52 2.33
N ALA A 57 14.86 11.56 2.13
CA ALA A 57 15.54 11.76 0.87
C ALA A 57 16.43 10.55 0.57
N VAL A 58 16.31 10.01 -0.65
CA VAL A 58 17.21 8.97 -1.15
C VAL A 58 18.36 9.69 -1.85
N ALA A 59 19.59 9.39 -1.43
CA ALA A 59 20.82 9.91 -2.04
C ALA A 59 21.18 9.14 -3.33
#